data_AF-A0A1F6P077-F1
#
_entry.id   AF-A0A1F6P077-F1
#
_cell.length_a   1.000
_cell.length_b   1.000
_cell.length_c   1.000
_cell.angle_alpha   90.00
_cell.angle_beta   90.00
_cell.angle_gamma   90.00
#
_symmetry.space_group_name_H-M   'P 1'
#
loop_
_entity.id
_entity.type
_entity.pdbx_description
1 polymer ?
#
loop_
_entity_poly.entity_id
_entity_poly.type
_entity_poly.pdbx_seq_one_letter_code
_entity_poly.pdbx_strand_id
1 'polypeptide(L)'
;MSAKTLSLPVAQSIVAGTTGFEFAKLELNANTSGEDVRVSSLIVSDTISGGALTNLGNLQLYSTNAAGVATQLTTSNSTATNAASTTFTLTNALVIPKGTTVTLSLRADVVTGTSGSHTFNLHSVSATGKDTGATVTATPSGAGQAMTVQSGPTVALSLLTGTNASPSVNKTVNIGTNDGTYFAFKVTPSNEAIKVRTIILSATSSAAAGIKVKDVKNIRLYRNSEATPFQTLSEMTCADATGCTATFTATDNLLSEAVSTAAPVTITVKADVGGQGEAKLGDNFKFYIRATSTDFLAVGNTSAASAVISGTPTASGLTYITPFSVKVTSEYPTAAATVGLSAGSKVAVFKVSNLGTAPITLTNVKFTDGGASTSTMTYKLWSSVDGGSNTDATVAASTTVANTVDFASITTNSLTINGGSWRFLTVKTNATAVNYDTFQMSASTLGDLKFTAADSDLGYDGNSDGSSSTGSSTGLYVDGQPTVEMITARS
;
A
#
# COMPACT_ATOMS: atom_id res chain seq x y z
N MET A 1 -52.86 -10.83 -29.78
CA MET A 1 -51.67 -10.17 -29.19
C MET A 1 -50.77 -11.24 -28.60
N SER A 2 -49.45 -11.08 -28.67
CA SER A 2 -48.49 -11.89 -27.91
C SER A 2 -47.71 -11.03 -26.92
N ALA A 3 -47.27 -11.65 -25.82
CA ALA A 3 -46.47 -11.01 -24.79
C ALA A 3 -45.25 -11.88 -24.49
N LYS A 4 -44.06 -11.27 -24.39
CA LYS A 4 -42.80 -12.01 -24.30
C LYS A 4 -41.80 -11.30 -23.38
N THR A 5 -41.13 -12.07 -22.53
CA THR A 5 -39.89 -11.63 -21.88
C THR A 5 -38.72 -11.86 -22.84
N LEU A 6 -37.97 -10.81 -23.14
CA LEU A 6 -36.81 -10.89 -24.01
C LEU A 6 -35.59 -11.36 -23.23
N SER A 7 -34.64 -12.02 -23.91
CA SER A 7 -33.33 -12.40 -23.36
C SER A 7 -32.37 -11.21 -23.27
N LEU A 8 -32.92 -10.01 -23.06
CA LEU A 8 -32.22 -8.74 -22.98
C LEU A 8 -32.64 -8.00 -21.69
N PRO A 9 -31.71 -7.29 -21.04
CA PRO A 9 -30.27 -7.27 -21.32
C PRO A 9 -29.62 -8.64 -21.09
N VAL A 10 -28.42 -8.85 -21.66
CA VAL A 10 -27.66 -10.08 -21.45
C VAL A 10 -27.23 -10.20 -19.99
N ALA A 11 -27.13 -11.43 -19.50
CA ALA A 11 -26.70 -11.71 -18.13
C ALA A 11 -25.37 -11.03 -17.82
N GLN A 12 -25.30 -10.31 -16.70
CA GLN A 12 -24.11 -9.60 -16.27
C GLN A 12 -24.10 -9.38 -14.75
N SER A 13 -22.94 -8.97 -14.24
CA SER A 13 -22.78 -8.56 -12.84
C SER A 13 -23.09 -7.08 -12.67
N ILE A 14 -23.73 -6.73 -11.57
CA ILE A 14 -24.16 -5.38 -11.22
C ILE A 14 -23.69 -5.11 -9.80
N VAL A 15 -23.11 -3.94 -9.55
CA VAL A 15 -22.66 -3.60 -8.21
C VAL A 15 -23.81 -3.05 -7.39
N ALA A 16 -23.92 -3.50 -6.15
CA ALA A 16 -24.85 -2.96 -5.17
C ALA A 16 -24.70 -1.43 -5.05
N GLY A 17 -25.82 -0.71 -5.01
CA GLY A 17 -25.87 0.76 -5.06
C GLY A 17 -26.15 1.35 -6.44
N THR A 18 -26.11 0.56 -7.52
CA THR A 18 -26.45 1.03 -8.87
C THR A 18 -27.91 1.49 -8.93
N THR A 19 -28.18 2.69 -9.43
CA THR A 19 -29.55 3.24 -9.58
C THR A 19 -30.07 3.11 -11.02
N GLY A 20 -31.37 2.91 -11.17
CA GLY A 20 -32.07 2.89 -12.46
C GLY A 20 -31.58 1.81 -13.43
N PHE A 21 -31.02 0.71 -12.93
CA PHE A 21 -30.45 -0.35 -13.75
C PHE A 21 -31.55 -1.14 -14.47
N GLU A 22 -31.36 -1.44 -15.76
CA GLU A 22 -32.33 -2.22 -16.55
C GLU A 22 -32.16 -3.72 -16.31
N PHE A 23 -33.16 -4.36 -15.70
CA PHE A 23 -33.12 -5.77 -15.36
C PHE A 23 -33.75 -6.68 -16.41
N ALA A 24 -34.73 -6.19 -17.16
CA ALA A 24 -35.41 -6.97 -18.19
C ALA A 24 -36.05 -6.08 -19.26
N LYS A 25 -36.19 -6.63 -20.46
CA LYS A 25 -37.04 -6.09 -21.52
C LYS A 25 -38.24 -7.00 -21.78
N LEU A 26 -39.41 -6.38 -21.86
CA LEU A 26 -40.69 -7.05 -22.09
C LEU A 26 -41.26 -6.56 -23.42
N GLU A 27 -41.68 -7.48 -24.28
CA GLU A 27 -42.27 -7.17 -25.58
C GLU A 27 -43.78 -7.43 -25.55
N LEU A 28 -44.54 -6.44 -26.01
CA LEU A 28 -45.98 -6.51 -26.20
C LEU A 28 -46.28 -6.29 -27.69
N ASN A 29 -46.84 -7.30 -28.35
CA ASN A 29 -46.93 -7.36 -29.80
C ASN A 29 -48.40 -7.51 -30.26
N ALA A 30 -48.89 -6.51 -30.98
CA ALA A 30 -50.25 -6.43 -31.52
C ALA A 30 -50.31 -6.69 -33.04
N ASN A 31 -49.30 -7.34 -33.63
CA ASN A 31 -49.27 -7.63 -35.08
C ASN A 31 -50.44 -8.48 -35.56
N THR A 32 -50.95 -9.37 -34.71
CA THR A 32 -52.09 -10.24 -35.00
C THR A 32 -53.42 -9.68 -34.47
N SER A 33 -53.45 -8.43 -34.01
CA SER A 33 -54.65 -7.80 -33.47
C SER A 33 -55.52 -7.20 -34.58
N GLY A 34 -56.84 -7.36 -34.47
CA GLY A 34 -57.80 -6.72 -35.39
C GLY A 34 -57.97 -5.21 -35.15
N GLU A 35 -57.62 -4.73 -33.96
CA GLU A 35 -57.72 -3.35 -33.48
C GLU A 35 -56.55 -2.98 -32.55
N ASP A 36 -56.44 -1.71 -32.19
CA ASP A 36 -55.49 -1.24 -31.17
C ASP A 36 -55.74 -1.95 -29.84
N VAL A 37 -54.68 -2.26 -29.09
CA VAL A 37 -54.79 -2.93 -27.80
C VAL A 37 -54.52 -1.94 -26.67
N ARG A 38 -55.42 -1.89 -25.70
CA ARG A 38 -55.26 -1.11 -24.47
C ARG A 38 -54.80 -2.02 -23.34
N VAL A 39 -53.60 -1.76 -22.80
CA VAL A 39 -53.03 -2.49 -21.66
C VAL A 39 -53.22 -1.66 -20.39
N SER A 40 -53.92 -2.21 -19.40
CA SER A 40 -54.23 -1.53 -18.14
C SER A 40 -53.30 -1.95 -16.99
N SER A 41 -52.82 -3.19 -16.99
CA SER A 41 -51.86 -3.67 -16.02
C SER A 41 -51.01 -4.83 -16.53
N LEU A 42 -49.89 -5.07 -15.85
CA LEU A 42 -49.02 -6.20 -16.12
C LEU A 42 -48.33 -6.64 -14.82
N ILE A 43 -48.12 -7.94 -14.68
CA ILE A 43 -47.46 -8.53 -13.52
C ILE A 43 -46.11 -9.05 -13.97
N VAL A 44 -45.05 -8.67 -13.25
CA VAL A 44 -43.70 -9.18 -13.47
C VAL A 44 -43.29 -10.01 -12.25
N SER A 45 -42.76 -11.20 -12.46
CA SER A 45 -42.20 -12.06 -11.41
C SER A 45 -40.68 -11.94 -11.36
N ASP A 46 -40.11 -11.94 -10.15
CA ASP A 46 -38.67 -12.03 -9.89
C ASP A 46 -38.33 -13.43 -9.35
N THR A 47 -37.49 -14.15 -10.09
CA THR A 47 -36.89 -15.40 -9.61
C THR A 47 -35.52 -15.10 -9.02
N ILE A 48 -35.39 -15.32 -7.72
CA ILE A 48 -34.15 -15.04 -6.97
C ILE A 48 -33.34 -16.30 -6.73
N SER A 49 -32.02 -16.17 -6.87
CA SER A 49 -31.04 -17.15 -6.40
C SER A 49 -29.98 -16.48 -5.53
N GLY A 50 -29.76 -16.99 -4.31
CA GLY A 50 -28.70 -16.50 -3.41
C GLY A 50 -28.85 -15.05 -2.92
N GLY A 51 -30.07 -14.49 -2.90
CA GLY A 51 -30.36 -13.11 -2.46
C GLY A 51 -31.75 -12.94 -1.85
N ALA A 52 -32.26 -11.71 -1.80
CA ALA A 52 -33.58 -11.37 -1.27
C ALA A 52 -34.32 -10.35 -2.17
N LEU A 53 -35.65 -10.34 -2.13
CA LEU A 53 -36.47 -9.36 -2.88
C LEU A 53 -36.15 -7.92 -2.49
N THR A 54 -35.77 -7.71 -1.24
CA THR A 54 -35.34 -6.42 -0.69
C THR A 54 -33.99 -5.93 -1.24
N ASN A 55 -33.29 -6.72 -2.05
CA ASN A 55 -32.08 -6.27 -2.72
C ASN A 55 -32.34 -5.20 -3.77
N LEU A 56 -33.58 -5.11 -4.25
CA LEU A 56 -33.99 -4.15 -5.27
C LEU A 56 -35.06 -3.21 -4.71
N GLY A 57 -34.97 -1.94 -5.10
CA GLY A 57 -35.94 -0.90 -4.78
C GLY A 57 -36.40 -0.17 -6.04
N ASN A 58 -37.45 0.64 -5.91
CA ASN A 58 -37.90 1.55 -6.96
C ASN A 58 -38.08 0.89 -8.34
N LEU A 59 -38.76 -0.26 -8.40
CA LEU A 59 -39.04 -0.90 -9.69
C LEU A 59 -39.91 0.03 -10.55
N GLN A 60 -39.51 0.25 -11.79
CA GLN A 60 -40.14 1.18 -12.72
C GLN A 60 -40.19 0.57 -14.12
N LEU A 61 -41.27 0.87 -14.84
CA LEU A 61 -41.40 0.49 -16.25
C LEU A 61 -41.21 1.70 -17.14
N TYR A 62 -40.47 1.52 -18.22
CA TYR A 62 -40.24 2.52 -19.24
C TYR A 62 -40.73 1.98 -20.58
N SER A 63 -41.46 2.78 -21.34
CA SER A 63 -41.77 2.48 -22.74
C SER A 63 -40.79 3.22 -23.64
N THR A 64 -40.26 2.53 -24.65
CA THR A 64 -39.37 3.14 -25.64
C THR A 64 -40.17 3.41 -26.92
N ASN A 65 -40.21 4.67 -27.36
CA ASN A 65 -40.89 5.02 -28.61
C ASN A 65 -40.06 4.63 -29.85
N ALA A 66 -40.62 4.78 -31.05
CA ALA A 66 -39.93 4.46 -32.31
C ALA A 66 -38.65 5.29 -32.55
N ALA A 67 -38.51 6.43 -31.88
CA ALA A 67 -37.31 7.27 -31.92
C ALA A 67 -36.26 6.88 -30.87
N GLY A 68 -36.48 5.80 -30.09
CA GLY A 68 -35.55 5.31 -29.08
C GLY A 68 -35.61 6.04 -27.73
N VAL A 69 -36.56 6.96 -27.53
CA VAL A 69 -36.69 7.71 -26.27
C VAL A 69 -37.49 6.89 -25.26
N ALA A 70 -36.87 6.60 -24.11
CA ALA A 70 -37.50 5.90 -23.00
C ALA A 70 -38.29 6.87 -22.12
N THR A 71 -39.59 6.60 -21.91
CA THR A 71 -40.47 7.38 -21.04
C THR A 71 -40.99 6.48 -19.91
N GLN A 72 -40.85 6.92 -18.66
CA GLN A 72 -41.38 6.19 -17.52
C GLN A 72 -42.91 6.12 -17.58
N LEU A 73 -43.47 4.93 -17.36
CA LEU A 73 -44.91 4.73 -17.22
C LEU A 73 -45.34 5.02 -15.78
N THR A 74 -46.41 5.79 -15.62
CA THR A 74 -46.99 6.09 -14.30
C THR A 74 -47.86 4.94 -13.82
N THR A 75 -47.61 4.47 -12.61
CA THR A 75 -48.41 3.42 -11.96
C THR A 75 -49.11 3.94 -10.72
N SER A 76 -50.30 3.41 -10.43
CA SER A 76 -51.11 3.81 -9.27
C SER A 76 -50.74 3.09 -7.97
N ASN A 77 -49.93 2.04 -8.06
CA ASN A 77 -49.52 1.23 -6.93
C ASN A 77 -48.01 1.36 -6.64
N SER A 78 -47.64 1.14 -5.38
CA SER A 78 -46.24 0.99 -4.98
C SER A 78 -45.64 -0.24 -5.65
N THR A 79 -44.41 -0.08 -6.11
CA THR A 79 -43.58 -1.15 -6.67
C THR A 79 -42.51 -1.61 -5.68
N ALA A 80 -42.43 -0.99 -4.49
CA ALA A 80 -41.66 -1.50 -3.36
C ALA A 80 -42.45 -2.63 -2.70
N THR A 81 -42.22 -3.86 -3.14
CA THR A 81 -42.90 -5.04 -2.61
C THR A 81 -41.87 -6.09 -2.18
N ASN A 82 -42.13 -6.78 -1.08
CA ASN A 82 -41.38 -7.98 -0.68
C ASN A 82 -41.98 -9.25 -1.33
N ALA A 83 -42.69 -9.10 -2.44
CA ALA A 83 -43.35 -10.20 -3.12
C ALA A 83 -42.57 -10.61 -4.37
N ALA A 84 -42.51 -11.92 -4.63
CA ALA A 84 -41.87 -12.48 -5.83
C ALA A 84 -42.56 -12.08 -7.15
N SER A 85 -43.65 -11.31 -7.07
CA SER A 85 -44.31 -10.70 -8.21
C SER A 85 -44.75 -9.27 -7.87
N THR A 86 -44.56 -8.37 -8.81
CA THR A 86 -44.98 -6.97 -8.73
C THR A 86 -45.99 -6.69 -9.83
N THR A 87 -47.18 -6.27 -9.43
CA THR A 87 -48.20 -5.75 -10.35
C THR A 87 -47.87 -4.30 -10.68
N PHE A 88 -48.00 -3.90 -11.93
CA PHE A 88 -47.93 -2.52 -12.38
C PHE A 88 -49.30 -2.15 -12.94
N THR A 89 -50.07 -1.38 -12.19
CA THR A 89 -51.36 -0.84 -12.63
C THR A 89 -51.13 0.53 -13.24
N LEU A 90 -51.31 0.66 -14.54
CA LEU A 90 -51.00 1.90 -15.26
C LEU A 90 -52.09 2.94 -15.00
N THR A 91 -51.70 4.15 -14.58
CA THR A 91 -52.64 5.26 -14.40
C THR A 91 -53.24 5.69 -15.75
N ASN A 92 -52.40 5.70 -16.78
CA ASN A 92 -52.80 5.86 -18.17
C ASN A 92 -52.51 4.55 -18.90
N ALA A 93 -53.57 3.91 -19.40
CA ALA A 93 -53.42 2.65 -20.11
C ALA A 93 -52.50 2.81 -21.34
N LEU A 94 -51.58 1.87 -21.52
CA LEU A 94 -50.67 1.86 -22.66
C LEU A 94 -51.44 1.38 -23.89
N VAL A 95 -51.52 2.23 -24.92
CA VAL A 95 -52.12 1.84 -26.21
C VAL A 95 -51.04 1.34 -27.13
N ILE A 96 -51.22 0.13 -27.64
CA ILE A 96 -50.35 -0.51 -28.63
C ILE A 96 -51.11 -0.52 -29.94
N PRO A 97 -50.70 0.29 -30.94
CA PRO A 97 -51.36 0.31 -32.23
C PRO A 97 -51.38 -1.07 -32.87
N LYS A 98 -52.47 -1.43 -33.55
CA LYS A 98 -52.53 -2.68 -34.32
C LYS A 98 -51.37 -2.76 -35.33
N GLY A 99 -50.83 -3.95 -35.55
CA GLY A 99 -49.71 -4.10 -36.48
C GLY A 99 -48.36 -3.61 -35.94
N THR A 100 -48.26 -3.32 -34.63
CA THR A 100 -47.01 -2.83 -34.01
C THR A 100 -46.60 -3.62 -32.78
N THR A 101 -45.36 -3.39 -32.37
CA THR A 101 -44.74 -3.93 -31.17
C THR A 101 -44.26 -2.78 -30.29
N VAL A 102 -44.48 -2.90 -28.97
CA VAL A 102 -43.91 -2.01 -27.96
C VAL A 102 -43.00 -2.80 -27.05
N THR A 103 -41.79 -2.28 -26.81
CA THR A 103 -40.84 -2.83 -25.85
C THR A 103 -40.82 -1.97 -24.59
N LEU A 104 -41.00 -2.63 -23.45
CA LEU A 104 -40.89 -2.06 -22.12
C LEU A 104 -39.57 -2.46 -21.49
N SER A 105 -38.93 -1.54 -20.78
CA SER A 105 -37.77 -1.79 -19.94
C SER A 105 -38.17 -1.75 -18.48
N LEU A 106 -37.88 -2.82 -17.74
CA LEU A 106 -37.97 -2.86 -16.29
C LEU A 106 -36.66 -2.37 -15.69
N ARG A 107 -36.72 -1.30 -14.91
CA ARG A 107 -35.58 -0.72 -14.20
C ARG A 107 -35.79 -0.78 -12.70
N ALA A 108 -34.70 -0.91 -11.94
CA ALA A 108 -34.73 -0.87 -10.48
C ALA A 108 -33.43 -0.29 -9.92
N ASP A 109 -33.50 0.20 -8.68
CA ASP A 109 -32.32 0.55 -7.89
C ASP A 109 -31.83 -0.69 -7.14
N VAL A 110 -30.52 -0.89 -7.10
CA VAL A 110 -29.89 -1.98 -6.35
C VAL A 110 -29.46 -1.46 -4.99
N VAL A 111 -29.99 -2.06 -3.92
CA VAL A 111 -29.68 -1.64 -2.54
C VAL A 111 -28.21 -1.91 -2.22
N THR A 112 -27.55 -0.96 -1.56
CA THR A 112 -26.14 -1.08 -1.16
C THR A 112 -25.89 -2.25 -0.21
N GLY A 113 -24.74 -2.91 -0.32
CA GLY A 113 -24.35 -4.00 0.59
C GLY A 113 -25.10 -5.32 0.34
N THR A 114 -25.80 -5.45 -0.77
CA THR A 114 -26.55 -6.66 -1.12
C THR A 114 -25.82 -7.51 -2.17
N SER A 115 -26.25 -8.76 -2.29
CA SER A 115 -25.76 -9.70 -3.31
C SER A 115 -26.86 -10.70 -3.65
N GLY A 116 -26.74 -11.34 -4.81
CA GLY A 116 -27.66 -12.39 -5.27
C GLY A 116 -27.89 -12.29 -6.77
N SER A 117 -28.80 -13.10 -7.30
CA SER A 117 -29.19 -13.06 -8.70
C SER A 117 -30.68 -12.87 -8.83
N HIS A 118 -31.09 -12.00 -9.75
CA HIS A 118 -32.49 -11.67 -10.04
C HIS A 118 -32.80 -11.98 -11.50
N THR A 119 -33.92 -12.64 -11.77
CA THR A 119 -34.37 -12.96 -13.13
C THR A 119 -35.83 -12.56 -13.26
N PHE A 120 -36.08 -11.48 -14.00
CA PHE A 120 -37.43 -10.98 -14.17
C PHE A 120 -38.12 -11.59 -15.39
N ASN A 121 -39.37 -11.97 -15.21
CA ASN A 121 -40.23 -12.52 -16.26
C ASN A 121 -41.60 -11.86 -16.25
N LEU A 122 -42.15 -11.59 -17.43
CA LEU A 122 -43.55 -11.20 -17.56
C LEU A 122 -44.43 -12.39 -17.15
N HIS A 123 -45.25 -12.20 -16.12
CA HIS A 123 -46.13 -13.22 -15.57
C HIS A 123 -47.54 -13.15 -16.15
N SER A 124 -48.11 -11.95 -16.29
CA SER A 124 -49.41 -11.74 -16.93
C SER A 124 -49.60 -10.32 -17.45
N VAL A 125 -50.57 -10.14 -18.36
CA VAL A 125 -50.95 -8.84 -18.95
C VAL A 125 -52.48 -8.73 -18.92
N SER A 126 -53.00 -7.62 -18.42
CA SER A 126 -54.41 -7.26 -18.54
C SER A 126 -54.59 -6.29 -19.71
N ALA A 127 -55.32 -6.73 -20.74
CA ALA A 127 -55.51 -5.97 -21.96
C ALA A 127 -56.91 -6.14 -22.54
N THR A 128 -57.40 -5.11 -23.23
CA THR A 128 -58.66 -5.13 -23.99
C THR A 128 -58.47 -4.52 -25.38
N GLY A 129 -59.35 -4.85 -26.31
CA GLY A 129 -59.53 -4.07 -27.53
C GLY A 129 -59.86 -2.62 -27.17
N LYS A 130 -59.21 -1.67 -27.83
CA LYS A 130 -59.38 -0.24 -27.54
C LYS A 130 -60.78 0.26 -27.92
N ASP A 131 -61.34 -0.27 -29.00
CA ASP A 131 -62.62 0.15 -29.57
C ASP A 131 -63.75 -0.77 -29.11
N THR A 132 -63.52 -2.09 -29.08
CA THR A 132 -64.55 -3.07 -28.71
C THR A 132 -64.68 -3.31 -27.21
N GLY A 133 -63.63 -3.03 -26.43
CA GLY A 133 -63.57 -3.40 -25.01
C GLY A 133 -63.44 -4.91 -24.75
N ALA A 134 -63.34 -5.74 -25.79
CA ALA A 134 -63.21 -7.19 -25.64
C ALA A 134 -61.90 -7.56 -24.96
N THR A 135 -61.93 -8.53 -24.04
CA THR A 135 -60.72 -9.03 -23.36
C THR A 135 -59.72 -9.59 -24.37
N VAL A 136 -58.48 -9.14 -24.29
CA VAL A 136 -57.36 -9.66 -25.07
C VAL A 136 -56.54 -10.60 -24.20
N THR A 137 -56.65 -11.90 -24.45
CA THR A 137 -55.81 -12.89 -23.78
C THR A 137 -54.42 -12.90 -24.40
N ALA A 138 -53.40 -12.59 -23.61
CA ALA A 138 -52.01 -12.75 -23.97
C ALA A 138 -51.34 -13.70 -22.98
N THR A 139 -50.81 -14.83 -23.47
CA THR A 139 -50.02 -15.75 -22.66
C THR A 139 -48.56 -15.34 -22.73
N PRO A 140 -47.93 -14.90 -21.61
CA PRO A 140 -46.52 -14.55 -21.62
C PRO A 140 -45.63 -15.75 -21.97
N SER A 141 -44.54 -15.47 -22.69
CA SER A 141 -43.56 -16.45 -23.14
C SER A 141 -42.14 -15.90 -23.00
N GLY A 142 -41.13 -16.73 -23.28
CA GLY A 142 -39.73 -16.34 -23.16
C GLY A 142 -39.24 -16.26 -21.71
N ALA A 143 -37.96 -15.93 -21.55
CA ALA A 143 -37.31 -15.84 -20.25
C ALA A 143 -36.36 -14.64 -20.22
N GLY A 144 -36.34 -13.95 -19.09
CA GLY A 144 -35.33 -12.95 -18.79
C GLY A 144 -33.98 -13.60 -18.49
N GLN A 145 -32.96 -12.76 -18.40
CA GLN A 145 -31.61 -13.21 -18.06
C GLN A 145 -31.32 -13.01 -16.57
N ALA A 146 -30.49 -13.88 -16.01
CA ALA A 146 -30.04 -13.78 -14.64
C ALA A 146 -29.07 -12.60 -14.46
N MET A 147 -29.48 -11.61 -13.69
CA MET A 147 -28.69 -10.43 -13.36
C MET A 147 -28.08 -10.61 -11.97
N THR A 148 -26.75 -10.71 -11.91
CA THR A 148 -26.04 -11.01 -10.65
C THR A 148 -25.65 -9.73 -9.94
N VAL A 149 -26.33 -9.41 -8.84
CA VAL A 149 -25.91 -8.37 -7.90
C VAL A 149 -24.71 -8.85 -7.10
N GLN A 150 -23.63 -8.08 -7.16
CA GLN A 150 -22.42 -8.26 -6.36
C GLN A 150 -22.34 -7.19 -5.28
N SER A 151 -21.60 -7.49 -4.22
CA SER A 151 -21.31 -6.54 -3.16
C SER A 151 -20.60 -5.29 -3.71
N GLY A 152 -20.64 -4.20 -2.94
CA GLY A 152 -19.99 -2.93 -3.27
C GLY A 152 -18.48 -3.06 -3.54
N PRO A 153 -17.83 -1.97 -3.97
CA PRO A 153 -16.41 -1.99 -4.30
C PRO A 153 -15.58 -2.43 -3.10
N THR A 154 -14.55 -3.23 -3.36
CA THR A 154 -13.55 -3.57 -2.34
C THR A 154 -12.16 -3.21 -2.85
N VAL A 155 -11.24 -2.90 -1.94
CA VAL A 155 -9.87 -2.52 -2.27
C VAL A 155 -8.93 -3.27 -1.35
N ALA A 156 -7.95 -3.96 -1.93
CA ALA A 156 -6.81 -4.50 -1.20
C ALA A 156 -5.61 -3.56 -1.36
N LEU A 157 -5.05 -3.14 -0.22
CA LEU A 157 -3.79 -2.43 -0.12
C LEU A 157 -2.69 -3.41 0.25
N SER A 158 -1.62 -3.48 -0.54
CA SER A 158 -0.46 -4.33 -0.24
C SER A 158 0.85 -3.55 -0.30
N LEU A 159 1.75 -3.85 0.64
CA LEU A 159 3.07 -3.22 0.69
C LEU A 159 3.90 -3.65 -0.51
N LEU A 160 4.62 -2.70 -1.12
CA LEU A 160 5.67 -2.99 -2.08
C LEU A 160 7.04 -2.75 -1.46
N THR A 161 7.94 -3.70 -1.62
CA THR A 161 9.33 -3.66 -1.16
C THR A 161 10.28 -3.89 -2.32
N GLY A 162 11.58 -3.58 -2.12
CA GLY A 162 12.61 -3.70 -3.13
C GLY A 162 13.14 -2.33 -3.60
N THR A 163 13.77 -2.31 -4.77
CA THR A 163 14.37 -1.09 -5.33
C THR A 163 13.30 -0.03 -5.62
N ASN A 164 13.52 1.21 -5.17
CA ASN A 164 12.59 2.33 -5.32
C ASN A 164 11.18 2.05 -4.74
N ALA A 165 11.12 1.33 -3.61
CA ALA A 165 9.88 0.99 -2.92
C ALA A 165 10.02 1.19 -1.40
N SER A 166 9.11 0.61 -0.60
CA SER A 166 9.19 0.69 0.87
C SER A 166 10.44 -0.01 1.39
N PRO A 167 11.17 0.61 2.35
CA PRO A 167 12.28 -0.06 3.02
C PRO A 167 11.83 -1.36 3.72
N SER A 168 12.49 -2.48 3.39
CA SER A 168 12.29 -3.78 4.05
C SER A 168 13.25 -4.00 5.22
N VAL A 169 14.37 -3.27 5.24
CA VAL A 169 15.38 -3.29 6.29
C VAL A 169 15.74 -1.87 6.67
N ASN A 170 16.29 -1.69 7.87
CA ASN A 170 16.79 -0.41 8.32
C ASN A 170 17.86 0.11 7.36
N LYS A 171 17.81 1.41 7.02
CA LYS A 171 18.77 2.07 6.14
C LYS A 171 19.11 3.45 6.65
N THR A 172 20.21 4.03 6.20
CA THR A 172 20.54 5.44 6.43
C THR A 172 20.05 6.32 5.28
N VAL A 173 19.91 7.61 5.56
CA VAL A 173 19.74 8.66 4.57
C VAL A 173 20.52 9.89 5.02
N ASN A 174 21.09 10.62 4.08
CA ASN A 174 21.78 11.86 4.39
C ASN A 174 20.77 13.01 4.52
N ILE A 175 21.04 13.96 5.39
CA ILE A 175 20.31 15.25 5.42
C ILE A 175 20.33 15.92 4.04
N GLY A 176 19.29 16.69 3.73
CA GLY A 176 19.16 17.40 2.45
C GLY A 176 18.97 16.49 1.22
N THR A 177 18.78 15.18 1.41
CA THR A 177 18.43 14.28 0.30
C THR A 177 17.06 14.67 -0.24
N ASN A 178 17.00 14.98 -1.55
CA ASN A 178 15.76 15.30 -2.23
C ASN A 178 15.17 14.07 -2.94
N ASP A 179 13.84 14.02 -3.04
CA ASP A 179 13.09 13.02 -3.80
C ASP A 179 13.41 11.56 -3.44
N GLY A 180 13.76 11.30 -2.18
CA GLY A 180 13.99 9.95 -1.69
C GLY A 180 12.70 9.13 -1.67
N THR A 181 12.77 7.85 -2.01
CA THR A 181 11.62 6.93 -1.94
C THR A 181 11.59 6.20 -0.59
N TYR A 182 10.48 6.35 0.13
CA TYR A 182 10.35 5.86 1.51
C TYR A 182 9.12 4.99 1.76
N PHE A 183 8.19 4.94 0.81
CA PHE A 183 7.01 4.09 0.91
C PHE A 183 6.44 3.81 -0.47
N ALA A 184 5.92 2.61 -0.66
CA ALA A 184 5.17 2.25 -1.84
C ALA A 184 4.16 1.14 -1.49
N PHE A 185 2.96 1.26 -2.02
CA PHE A 185 1.91 0.25 -1.86
C PHE A 185 1.08 0.15 -3.13
N LYS A 186 0.48 -1.02 -3.34
CA LYS A 186 -0.40 -1.31 -4.47
C LYS A 186 -1.85 -1.20 -4.04
N VAL A 187 -2.66 -0.56 -4.88
CA VAL A 187 -4.11 -0.43 -4.76
C VAL A 187 -4.77 -1.37 -5.75
N THR A 188 -5.47 -2.38 -5.25
CA THR A 188 -6.11 -3.42 -6.08
C THR A 188 -7.63 -3.42 -5.84
N PRO A 189 -8.42 -2.75 -6.70
CA PRO A 189 -9.87 -2.76 -6.60
C PRO A 189 -10.46 -4.09 -7.06
N SER A 190 -11.61 -4.47 -6.51
CA SER A 190 -12.46 -5.57 -6.98
C SER A 190 -13.92 -5.14 -7.06
N ASN A 191 -14.72 -5.91 -7.80
CA ASN A 191 -16.14 -5.69 -8.13
C ASN A 191 -16.39 -4.51 -9.09
N GLU A 192 -15.76 -3.35 -8.89
CA GLU A 192 -15.75 -2.24 -9.86
C GLU A 192 -14.50 -1.37 -9.75
N ALA A 193 -14.33 -0.48 -10.74
CA ALA A 193 -13.35 0.59 -10.66
C ALA A 193 -13.68 1.57 -9.52
N ILE A 194 -12.67 2.18 -8.92
CA ILE A 194 -12.85 3.12 -7.80
C ILE A 194 -12.28 4.51 -8.06
N LYS A 195 -12.84 5.51 -7.40
CA LYS A 195 -12.25 6.84 -7.23
C LYS A 195 -11.68 6.96 -5.83
N VAL A 196 -10.41 7.35 -5.73
CA VAL A 196 -9.73 7.54 -4.43
C VAL A 196 -10.04 8.95 -3.93
N ARG A 197 -10.59 9.07 -2.72
CA ARG A 197 -11.00 10.36 -2.14
C ARG A 197 -10.03 10.87 -1.09
N THR A 198 -9.46 9.96 -0.32
CA THR A 198 -8.56 10.31 0.78
C THR A 198 -7.38 9.35 0.83
N ILE A 199 -6.19 9.90 1.02
CA ILE A 199 -5.00 9.17 1.46
C ILE A 199 -4.42 9.94 2.65
N ILE A 200 -4.31 9.29 3.79
CA ILE A 200 -3.57 9.76 4.97
C ILE A 200 -2.36 8.86 5.12
N LEU A 201 -1.17 9.41 4.87
CA LEU A 201 0.06 8.74 5.19
C LEU A 201 0.42 9.03 6.64
N SER A 202 0.73 8.00 7.41
CA SER A 202 1.32 8.16 8.74
C SER A 202 2.82 7.93 8.67
N ALA A 203 3.58 8.70 9.45
CA ALA A 203 4.99 8.46 9.71
C ALA A 203 5.21 8.32 11.22
N THR A 204 6.07 7.37 11.59
CA THR A 204 6.43 7.11 12.99
C THR A 204 7.93 6.90 13.13
N SER A 205 8.43 7.08 14.35
CA SER A 205 9.84 6.97 14.74
C SER A 205 9.98 5.98 15.90
N SER A 206 11.12 5.29 15.97
CA SER A 206 11.53 4.55 17.17
C SER A 206 12.44 5.35 18.10
N ALA A 207 12.86 6.55 17.68
CA ALA A 207 13.69 7.43 18.51
C ALA A 207 12.87 8.01 19.66
N ALA A 208 13.49 8.15 20.85
CA ALA A 208 12.82 8.70 22.04
C ALA A 208 12.31 10.14 21.83
N ALA A 209 13.03 10.92 21.02
CA ALA A 209 12.64 12.29 20.67
C ALA A 209 11.57 12.34 19.56
N GLY A 210 11.31 11.22 18.87
CA GLY A 210 10.29 11.12 17.85
C GLY A 210 10.71 11.47 16.41
N ILE A 211 9.72 11.68 15.55
CA ILE A 211 9.86 12.33 14.24
C ILE A 211 9.41 13.80 14.36
N LYS A 212 10.09 14.71 13.67
CA LYS A 212 9.76 16.14 13.60
C LYS A 212 9.27 16.54 12.22
N VAL A 213 8.47 17.61 12.18
CA VAL A 213 7.94 18.19 10.92
C VAL A 213 9.06 18.46 9.90
N LYS A 214 10.23 18.90 10.37
CA LYS A 214 11.36 19.25 9.52
C LYS A 214 12.29 18.10 9.17
N ASP A 215 12.11 16.91 9.76
CA ASP A 215 12.89 15.73 9.39
C ASP A 215 12.53 15.26 7.98
N VAL A 216 11.24 15.33 7.64
CA VAL A 216 10.70 14.92 6.35
C VAL A 216 9.75 15.98 5.81
N LYS A 217 10.06 16.53 4.64
CA LYS A 217 9.29 17.59 3.99
C LYS A 217 9.00 17.25 2.52
N ASN A 218 8.17 18.07 1.89
CA ASN A 218 7.76 17.96 0.49
C ASN A 218 7.36 16.52 0.10
N ILE A 219 6.32 16.02 0.75
CA ILE A 219 5.76 14.70 0.53
C ILE A 219 5.01 14.70 -0.80
N ARG A 220 5.39 13.80 -1.70
CA ARG A 220 4.91 13.73 -3.08
C ARG A 220 4.39 12.32 -3.37
N LEU A 221 3.17 12.22 -3.89
CA LEU A 221 2.56 10.97 -4.30
C LEU A 221 2.69 10.78 -5.81
N TYR A 222 3.27 9.66 -6.22
CA TYR A 222 3.41 9.28 -7.62
C TYR A 222 2.56 8.05 -7.90
N ARG A 223 1.94 8.01 -9.07
CA ARG A 223 1.22 6.85 -9.56
C ARG A 223 2.14 6.05 -10.47
N ASN A 224 2.23 4.74 -10.23
CA ASN A 224 3.05 3.81 -10.99
C ASN A 224 4.50 4.32 -11.13
N SER A 225 4.94 4.59 -12.36
CA SER A 225 6.25 5.13 -12.69
C SER A 225 6.17 6.50 -13.37
N GLU A 226 5.07 7.24 -13.14
CA GLU A 226 4.90 8.59 -13.67
C GLU A 226 5.99 9.54 -13.14
N ALA A 227 6.40 10.49 -13.98
CA ALA A 227 7.46 11.44 -13.66
C ALA A 227 6.97 12.64 -12.83
N THR A 228 5.66 12.90 -12.82
CA THR A 228 5.04 14.00 -12.10
C THR A 228 4.19 13.47 -10.96
N PRO A 229 4.26 14.07 -9.75
CA PRO A 229 3.39 13.67 -8.66
C PRO A 229 1.95 14.10 -8.94
N PHE A 230 0.98 13.27 -8.57
CA PHE A 230 -0.45 13.62 -8.65
C PHE A 230 -0.92 14.39 -7.40
N GLN A 231 -0.15 14.36 -6.32
CA GLN A 231 -0.36 15.17 -5.11
C GLN A 231 0.97 15.55 -4.46
N THR A 232 1.00 16.72 -3.83
CA THR A 232 2.15 17.24 -3.09
C THR A 232 1.71 17.92 -1.81
N LEU A 233 2.46 17.75 -0.72
CA LEU A 233 2.26 18.40 0.56
C LEU A 233 3.62 18.87 1.10
N SER A 234 3.75 20.16 1.41
CA SER A 234 5.05 20.72 1.81
C SER A 234 5.56 20.16 3.15
N GLU A 235 4.68 19.86 4.10
CA GLU A 235 5.06 19.43 5.45
C GLU A 235 3.99 18.48 6.03
N MET A 236 4.40 17.59 6.93
CA MET A 236 3.47 16.74 7.68
C MET A 236 2.92 17.49 8.91
N THR A 237 1.73 17.10 9.35
CA THR A 237 1.18 17.53 10.65
C THR A 237 1.59 16.55 11.73
N CYS A 238 2.36 16.98 12.73
CA CYS A 238 2.78 16.15 13.85
C CYS A 238 1.93 16.46 15.08
N ALA A 239 1.15 15.48 15.55
CA ALA A 239 0.32 15.64 16.75
C ALA A 239 1.17 15.51 18.03
N ASP A 240 2.19 14.65 17.98
CA ASP A 240 3.18 14.45 19.01
C ASP A 240 4.50 13.96 18.39
N ALA A 241 5.49 13.64 19.23
CA ALA A 241 6.78 13.11 18.80
C ALA A 241 6.66 11.73 18.09
N THR A 242 5.60 10.97 18.32
CA THR A 242 5.51 9.57 17.88
C THR A 242 4.74 9.37 16.57
N GLY A 243 3.98 10.37 16.12
CA GLY A 243 3.16 10.27 14.91
C GLY A 243 2.97 11.59 14.17
N CYS A 244 3.39 11.62 12.91
CA CYS A 244 3.06 12.67 11.95
C CYS A 244 2.15 12.11 10.85
N THR A 245 1.28 12.94 10.30
CA THR A 245 0.40 12.57 9.17
C THR A 245 0.51 13.54 8.00
N ALA A 246 0.39 13.02 6.78
CA ALA A 246 0.22 13.78 5.56
C ALA A 246 -1.14 13.40 4.95
N THR A 247 -2.06 14.36 4.91
CA THR A 247 -3.44 14.15 4.49
C THR A 247 -3.67 14.73 3.10
N PHE A 248 -4.14 13.90 2.18
CA PHE A 248 -4.51 14.27 0.82
C PHE A 248 -6.00 13.95 0.62
N THR A 249 -6.79 14.93 0.20
CA THR A 249 -8.23 14.77 -0.02
C THR A 249 -8.71 15.39 -1.34
N ALA A 250 -9.73 14.80 -1.94
CA ALA A 250 -10.39 15.33 -3.14
C ALA A 250 -11.91 15.14 -3.09
N THR A 251 -12.64 16.14 -3.60
CA THR A 251 -14.11 16.10 -3.73
C THR A 251 -14.61 15.19 -4.85
N ASP A 252 -13.79 14.99 -5.89
CA ASP A 252 -13.91 14.09 -7.07
C ASP A 252 -13.13 12.77 -6.96
N ASN A 253 -11.84 12.88 -7.26
CA ASN A 253 -10.90 11.78 -7.30
C ASN A 253 -9.53 12.42 -7.12
N LEU A 254 -8.67 11.81 -6.30
CA LEU A 254 -7.28 12.25 -6.15
C LEU A 254 -6.46 11.97 -7.41
N LEU A 255 -6.83 10.93 -8.14
CA LEU A 255 -6.22 10.55 -9.41
C LEU A 255 -6.97 11.20 -10.57
N SER A 256 -6.28 11.36 -11.70
CA SER A 256 -6.88 11.88 -12.94
C SER A 256 -8.00 10.98 -13.49
N GLU A 257 -8.01 9.70 -13.13
CA GLU A 257 -8.98 8.70 -13.58
C GLU A 257 -9.24 7.65 -12.48
N ALA A 258 -10.34 6.90 -12.62
CA ALA A 258 -10.67 5.82 -11.70
C ALA A 258 -9.66 4.66 -11.82
N VAL A 259 -9.35 4.00 -10.71
CA VAL A 259 -8.50 2.79 -10.70
C VAL A 259 -9.35 1.61 -11.16
N SER A 260 -8.99 1.01 -12.28
CA SER A 260 -9.69 -0.15 -12.85
C SER A 260 -9.33 -1.44 -12.11
N THR A 261 -10.30 -2.37 -12.04
CA THR A 261 -10.07 -3.74 -11.53
C THR A 261 -9.08 -4.53 -12.40
N ALA A 262 -8.96 -4.19 -13.69
CA ALA A 262 -8.03 -4.83 -14.63
C ALA A 262 -6.62 -4.21 -14.59
N ALA A 263 -6.47 -3.01 -14.02
CA ALA A 263 -5.20 -2.29 -13.96
C ALA A 263 -4.99 -1.67 -12.56
N PRO A 264 -4.67 -2.50 -11.55
CA PRO A 264 -4.26 -2.01 -10.23
C PRO A 264 -3.10 -1.02 -10.34
N VAL A 265 -3.06 -0.04 -9.44
CA VAL A 265 -2.04 1.02 -9.45
C VAL A 265 -1.09 0.90 -8.27
N THR A 266 0.16 1.29 -8.47
CA THR A 266 1.11 1.52 -7.39
C THR A 266 1.06 2.99 -7.00
N ILE A 267 1.06 3.26 -5.70
CA ILE A 267 1.29 4.61 -5.16
C ILE A 267 2.65 4.60 -4.48
N THR A 268 3.54 5.47 -4.95
CA THR A 268 4.89 5.65 -4.42
C THR A 268 4.98 7.00 -3.73
N VAL A 269 5.49 7.00 -2.50
CA VAL A 269 5.73 8.20 -1.69
C VAL A 269 7.20 8.57 -1.81
N LYS A 270 7.43 9.76 -2.36
CA LYS A 270 8.73 10.43 -2.29
C LYS A 270 8.67 11.59 -1.32
N ALA A 271 9.78 11.90 -0.69
CA ALA A 271 9.92 13.06 0.18
C ALA A 271 11.35 13.58 0.18
N ASP A 272 11.53 14.78 0.71
CA ASP A 272 12.84 15.35 0.99
C ASP A 272 13.16 15.16 2.48
N VAL A 273 14.43 14.92 2.78
CA VAL A 273 14.95 14.96 4.16
C VAL A 273 15.39 16.39 4.45
N GLY A 274 15.04 16.92 5.62
CA GLY A 274 15.44 18.26 6.03
C GLY A 274 16.95 18.49 5.91
N GLY A 275 17.32 19.73 5.63
CA GLY A 275 18.72 20.13 5.50
C GLY A 275 19.41 20.36 6.85
N GLN A 276 20.57 21.00 6.79
CA GLN A 276 21.32 21.45 7.97
C GLN A 276 20.47 22.41 8.82
N GLY A 277 20.44 22.20 10.13
CA GLY A 277 19.63 22.99 11.06
C GLY A 277 18.11 22.79 10.94
N GLU A 278 17.67 21.85 10.10
CA GLU A 278 16.25 21.49 9.95
C GLU A 278 15.98 20.08 10.47
N ALA A 279 16.62 19.07 9.87
CA ALA A 279 16.49 17.68 10.30
C ALA A 279 17.44 17.40 11.45
N LYS A 280 16.98 16.60 12.41
CA LYS A 280 17.81 16.15 13.52
C LYS A 280 18.54 14.86 13.15
N LEU A 281 19.85 14.84 13.40
CA LEU A 281 20.68 13.65 13.18
C LEU A 281 20.33 12.56 14.20
N GLY A 282 20.29 11.31 13.73
CA GLY A 282 19.94 10.15 14.55
C GLY A 282 18.43 9.91 14.67
N ASP A 283 17.59 10.90 14.37
CA ASP A 283 16.15 10.68 14.22
C ASP A 283 15.88 9.73 13.04
N ASN A 284 14.73 9.08 13.09
CA ASN A 284 14.36 8.09 12.10
C ASN A 284 12.88 8.12 11.80
N PHE A 285 12.51 7.52 10.67
CA PHE A 285 11.13 7.44 10.26
C PHE A 285 10.83 6.21 9.42
N LYS A 286 9.56 5.81 9.44
CA LYS A 286 8.95 4.91 8.45
C LYS A 286 7.51 5.35 8.19
N PHE A 287 7.06 5.10 6.96
CA PHE A 287 5.70 5.40 6.53
C PHE A 287 4.80 4.17 6.56
N TYR A 288 3.51 4.42 6.75
CA TYR A 288 2.46 3.39 6.76
C TYR A 288 1.07 3.99 6.54
N ILE A 289 0.11 3.13 6.21
CA ILE A 289 -1.33 3.39 6.31
C ILE A 289 -1.80 2.75 7.62
N ARG A 290 -2.31 3.55 8.56
CA ARG A 290 -2.61 3.09 9.93
C ARG A 290 -3.92 2.31 9.98
N ALA A 291 -4.95 2.81 9.30
CA ALA A 291 -6.31 2.30 9.44
C ALA A 291 -7.03 2.20 8.10
N THR A 292 -7.77 1.09 7.91
CA THR A 292 -8.55 0.84 6.69
C THR A 292 -9.82 1.70 6.59
N SER A 293 -10.27 2.30 7.69
CA SER A 293 -11.54 3.06 7.73
C SER A 293 -11.38 4.57 7.62
N THR A 294 -10.16 5.10 7.73
CA THR A 294 -9.91 6.56 7.76
C THR A 294 -8.80 7.00 6.83
N ASP A 295 -7.77 6.18 6.66
CA ASP A 295 -6.52 6.62 6.02
C ASP A 295 -6.51 6.37 4.52
N PHE A 296 -7.36 5.48 4.03
CA PHE A 296 -7.59 5.32 2.61
C PHE A 296 -9.09 5.25 2.38
N LEU A 297 -9.67 6.27 1.75
CA LEU A 297 -11.09 6.29 1.43
C LEU A 297 -11.25 6.29 -0.08
N ALA A 298 -12.10 5.40 -0.57
CA ALA A 298 -12.45 5.32 -1.97
C ALA A 298 -13.94 5.03 -2.13
N VAL A 299 -14.48 5.36 -3.29
CA VAL A 299 -15.86 5.07 -3.67
C VAL A 299 -15.89 4.38 -5.03
N GLY A 300 -16.95 3.63 -5.29
CA GLY A 300 -17.22 3.03 -6.59
C GLY A 300 -17.35 4.09 -7.67
N ASN A 301 -16.75 3.85 -8.83
CA ASN A 301 -16.86 4.77 -9.96
C ASN A 301 -18.28 4.79 -10.54
N THR A 302 -19.00 3.66 -10.48
CA THR A 302 -20.36 3.53 -11.00
C THR A 302 -21.39 3.62 -9.87
N SER A 303 -21.19 2.87 -8.78
CA SER A 303 -22.17 2.81 -7.69
C SER A 303 -22.15 4.04 -6.77
N ALA A 304 -21.05 4.80 -6.77
CA ALA A 304 -20.72 5.82 -5.76
C ALA A 304 -20.72 5.30 -4.31
N ALA A 305 -20.85 3.99 -4.09
CA ALA A 305 -20.81 3.39 -2.76
C ALA A 305 -19.40 3.42 -2.17
N SER A 306 -19.29 3.58 -0.85
CA SER A 306 -18.00 3.50 -0.16
C SER A 306 -17.34 2.14 -0.35
N ALA A 307 -16.06 2.14 -0.67
CA ALA A 307 -15.29 0.92 -0.83
C ALA A 307 -14.91 0.32 0.53
N VAL A 308 -14.97 -1.00 0.64
CA VAL A 308 -14.43 -1.73 1.79
C VAL A 308 -12.92 -1.93 1.57
N ILE A 309 -12.12 -1.35 2.46
CA ILE A 309 -10.66 -1.39 2.36
C ILE A 309 -10.10 -2.51 3.24
N SER A 310 -9.13 -3.25 2.71
CA SER A 310 -8.36 -4.25 3.41
C SER A 310 -6.86 -3.97 3.28
N GLY A 311 -6.09 -4.34 4.31
CA GLY A 311 -4.65 -4.13 4.35
C GLY A 311 -4.21 -2.77 4.93
N THR A 312 -3.13 -2.80 5.70
CA THR A 312 -2.49 -1.64 6.33
C THR A 312 -0.99 -1.65 6.02
N PRO A 313 -0.60 -1.38 4.75
CA PRO A 313 0.79 -1.46 4.34
C PRO A 313 1.67 -0.61 5.27
N THR A 314 2.74 -1.22 5.76
CA THR A 314 3.66 -0.62 6.73
C THR A 314 5.08 -0.96 6.32
N ALA A 315 5.92 0.05 6.07
CA ALA A 315 7.34 -0.21 5.82
C ALA A 315 7.96 -0.95 7.02
N SER A 316 8.75 -1.98 6.74
CA SER A 316 9.37 -2.79 7.80
C SER A 316 10.63 -2.13 8.34
N GLY A 317 11.42 -1.52 7.46
CA GLY A 317 12.65 -0.82 7.79
C GLY A 317 12.44 0.63 8.17
N LEU A 318 13.20 1.09 9.17
CA LEU A 318 13.35 2.51 9.51
C LEU A 318 14.43 3.16 8.64
N THR A 319 14.21 4.42 8.28
CA THR A 319 15.22 5.26 7.64
C THR A 319 15.82 6.20 8.69
N TYR A 320 17.12 6.11 8.93
CA TYR A 320 17.86 6.90 9.93
C TYR A 320 18.58 8.07 9.28
N ILE A 321 18.42 9.27 9.84
CA ILE A 321 19.00 10.50 9.32
C ILE A 321 20.44 10.62 9.79
N THR A 322 21.36 10.83 8.85
CA THR A 322 22.80 10.95 9.08
C THR A 322 23.35 12.20 8.38
N PRO A 323 24.47 12.78 8.83
CA PRO A 323 25.02 13.99 8.22
C PRO A 323 25.55 13.71 6.81
N PHE A 324 26.15 12.54 6.65
CA PHE A 324 26.74 12.02 5.41
C PHE A 324 26.93 10.51 5.57
N SER A 325 27.35 9.85 4.49
CA SER A 325 27.51 8.41 4.46
C SER A 325 28.82 7.96 5.11
N VAL A 326 28.72 7.04 6.07
CA VAL A 326 29.85 6.27 6.60
C VAL A 326 29.53 4.81 6.29
N LYS A 327 30.47 4.07 5.68
CA LYS A 327 30.20 2.72 5.17
C LYS A 327 31.21 1.71 5.71
N VAL A 328 30.72 0.54 6.14
CA VAL A 328 31.54 -0.63 6.47
C VAL A 328 31.46 -1.68 5.36
N THR A 329 32.60 -2.22 4.96
CA THR A 329 32.74 -3.32 3.98
C THR A 329 33.63 -4.43 4.53
N SER A 330 33.46 -5.66 4.04
CA SER A 330 34.36 -6.77 4.33
C SER A 330 35.61 -6.69 3.45
N GLU A 331 36.77 -7.04 4.03
CA GLU A 331 38.07 -7.01 3.34
C GLU A 331 38.80 -8.35 3.45
N TYR A 332 38.65 -9.05 4.58
CA TYR A 332 39.28 -10.36 4.76
C TYR A 332 38.51 -11.24 5.76
N PRO A 333 38.45 -12.56 5.52
CA PRO A 333 38.84 -13.19 4.26
C PRO A 333 37.80 -12.99 3.15
N THR A 334 38.25 -13.03 1.89
CA THR A 334 37.38 -12.97 0.69
C THR A 334 37.07 -14.34 0.09
N ALA A 335 37.67 -15.40 0.63
CA ALA A 335 37.43 -16.80 0.31
C ALA A 335 37.69 -17.63 1.58
N ALA A 336 37.10 -18.82 1.68
CA ALA A 336 37.34 -19.69 2.84
C ALA A 336 38.85 -19.91 3.07
N ALA A 337 39.30 -19.78 4.32
CA ALA A 337 40.71 -19.81 4.66
C ALA A 337 40.98 -20.59 5.95
N THR A 338 42.26 -20.90 6.21
CA THR A 338 42.69 -21.56 7.44
C THR A 338 43.66 -20.69 8.22
N VAL A 339 43.60 -20.77 9.55
CA VAL A 339 44.55 -20.12 10.46
C VAL A 339 45.11 -21.12 11.46
N GLY A 340 46.28 -20.83 12.02
CA GLY A 340 46.87 -21.63 13.10
C GLY A 340 46.07 -21.54 14.40
N LEU A 341 46.34 -22.46 15.32
CA LEU A 341 45.63 -22.57 16.60
C LEU A 341 46.03 -21.47 17.62
N SER A 342 47.14 -20.77 17.43
CA SER A 342 47.63 -19.79 18.39
C SER A 342 46.71 -18.57 18.56
N ALA A 343 46.76 -17.95 19.74
CA ALA A 343 46.17 -16.62 19.93
C ALA A 343 46.81 -15.59 18.98
N GLY A 344 46.06 -14.58 18.57
CA GLY A 344 46.50 -13.55 17.64
C GLY A 344 46.26 -13.89 16.17
N SER A 345 45.64 -15.04 15.87
CA SER A 345 45.24 -15.40 14.50
C SER A 345 44.21 -14.39 13.97
N LYS A 346 44.46 -13.86 12.77
CA LYS A 346 43.57 -12.89 12.10
C LYS A 346 42.34 -13.62 11.55
N VAL A 347 41.15 -13.28 12.07
CA VAL A 347 39.89 -13.95 11.69
C VAL A 347 38.96 -13.08 10.86
N ALA A 348 39.11 -11.74 10.91
CA ALA A 348 38.38 -10.84 10.02
C ALA A 348 39.07 -9.49 9.84
N VAL A 349 38.81 -8.83 8.71
CA VAL A 349 39.12 -7.41 8.48
C VAL A 349 37.92 -6.75 7.83
N PHE A 350 37.52 -5.61 8.36
CA PHE A 350 36.50 -4.73 7.81
C PHE A 350 37.10 -3.35 7.52
N LYS A 351 36.69 -2.71 6.43
CA LYS A 351 37.06 -1.31 6.15
C LYS A 351 35.88 -0.42 6.49
N VAL A 352 36.10 0.58 7.34
CA VAL A 352 35.14 1.63 7.63
C VAL A 352 35.59 2.90 6.94
N SER A 353 34.80 3.40 5.99
CA SER A 353 35.10 4.57 5.19
C SER A 353 34.17 5.72 5.56
N ASN A 354 34.74 6.89 5.88
CA ASN A 354 34.01 8.12 6.07
C ASN A 354 33.93 8.85 4.72
N LEU A 355 32.74 8.85 4.09
CA LEU A 355 32.52 9.51 2.81
C LEU A 355 32.05 10.97 2.98
N GLY A 356 32.01 11.47 4.22
CA GLY A 356 31.76 12.86 4.54
C GLY A 356 33.01 13.71 4.54
N THR A 357 32.85 14.97 4.90
CA THR A 357 33.93 15.96 5.01
C THR A 357 34.38 16.19 6.45
N ALA A 358 33.51 15.96 7.43
CA ALA A 358 33.84 16.14 8.85
C ALA A 358 34.45 14.85 9.43
N PRO A 359 35.40 14.95 10.38
CA PRO A 359 35.84 13.79 11.15
C PRO A 359 34.68 13.16 11.95
N ILE A 360 34.76 11.86 12.11
CA ILE A 360 33.86 11.08 12.97
C ILE A 360 34.67 10.31 13.98
N THR A 361 34.07 9.91 15.10
CA THR A 361 34.66 8.93 16.02
C THR A 361 33.73 7.74 16.16
N LEU A 362 34.24 6.52 15.94
CA LEU A 362 33.45 5.31 16.19
C LEU A 362 33.20 5.16 17.69
N THR A 363 31.94 5.01 18.06
CA THR A 363 31.48 4.90 19.46
C THR A 363 31.01 3.50 19.80
N ASN A 364 30.56 2.75 18.79
CA ASN A 364 30.18 1.35 18.93
C ASN A 364 30.78 0.54 17.79
N VAL A 365 31.37 -0.61 18.12
CA VAL A 365 31.82 -1.61 17.16
C VAL A 365 31.44 -2.97 17.69
N LYS A 366 30.46 -3.58 17.05
CA LYS A 366 29.99 -4.92 17.35
C LYS A 366 30.09 -5.77 16.10
N PHE A 367 30.50 -7.02 16.28
CA PHE A 367 30.43 -8.05 15.24
C PHE A 367 29.73 -9.30 15.76
N THR A 368 29.13 -10.05 14.88
CA THR A 368 28.55 -11.37 15.16
C THR A 368 29.46 -12.43 14.56
N ASP A 369 29.81 -13.45 15.34
CA ASP A 369 30.49 -14.63 14.85
C ASP A 369 29.46 -15.71 14.51
N GLY A 370 29.27 -15.96 13.20
CA GLY A 370 28.41 -17.03 12.68
C GLY A 370 29.11 -18.39 12.61
N GLY A 371 30.38 -18.47 13.02
CA GLY A 371 31.13 -19.71 13.10
C GLY A 371 30.74 -20.58 14.29
N ALA A 372 31.36 -21.75 14.35
CA ALA A 372 31.27 -22.68 15.46
C ALA A 372 32.63 -22.74 16.18
N SER A 373 32.76 -21.99 17.26
CA SER A 373 33.91 -22.04 18.17
C SER A 373 33.51 -22.56 19.55
N THR A 374 34.47 -23.10 20.29
CA THR A 374 34.26 -23.41 21.72
C THR A 374 33.86 -22.16 22.53
N SER A 375 33.10 -22.35 23.62
CA SER A 375 32.50 -21.28 24.44
C SER A 375 33.50 -20.40 25.22
N THR A 376 34.81 -20.66 25.08
CA THR A 376 35.90 -19.94 25.72
C THR A 376 36.66 -19.02 24.76
N MET A 377 36.27 -18.96 23.48
CA MET A 377 36.94 -18.08 22.51
C MET A 377 36.74 -16.60 22.87
N THR A 378 37.82 -15.82 22.74
CA THR A 378 37.82 -14.37 22.99
C THR A 378 38.49 -13.64 21.83
N TYR A 379 38.20 -12.34 21.68
CA TYR A 379 38.64 -11.56 20.53
C TYR A 379 39.27 -10.22 20.91
N LYS A 380 40.20 -9.76 20.06
CA LYS A 380 40.78 -8.42 20.08
C LYS A 380 40.44 -7.68 18.80
N LEU A 381 40.03 -6.42 18.96
CA LEU A 381 39.86 -5.48 17.87
C LEU A 381 41.11 -4.64 17.73
N TRP A 382 41.70 -4.70 16.54
CA TRP A 382 42.77 -3.84 16.11
C TRP A 382 42.24 -2.82 15.11
N SER A 383 42.81 -1.63 15.10
CA SER A 383 42.51 -0.60 14.11
C SER A 383 43.78 -0.13 13.41
N SER A 384 43.70 0.15 12.12
CA SER A 384 44.73 0.96 11.45
C SER A 384 44.72 2.40 11.93
N VAL A 385 45.81 3.11 11.66
CA VAL A 385 45.79 4.58 11.65
C VAL A 385 44.80 5.09 10.59
N ASP A 386 44.37 6.34 10.72
CA ASP A 386 43.51 6.99 9.73
C ASP A 386 44.21 7.01 8.35
N GLY A 387 43.50 6.57 7.30
CA GLY A 387 44.03 6.42 5.95
C GLY A 387 45.11 5.33 5.80
N GLY A 388 45.39 4.57 6.85
CA GLY A 388 46.45 3.56 6.90
C GLY A 388 46.15 2.29 6.10
N SER A 389 47.16 1.41 6.04
CA SER A 389 47.05 0.08 5.44
C SER A 389 46.42 -0.93 6.40
N ASN A 390 45.90 -2.04 5.88
CA ASN A 390 45.30 -3.10 6.71
C ASN A 390 46.31 -3.88 7.58
N THR A 391 47.60 -3.60 7.43
CA THR A 391 48.71 -4.14 8.22
C THR A 391 49.12 -3.22 9.38
N ASP A 392 48.75 -1.94 9.32
CA ASP A 392 48.97 -1.00 10.40
C ASP A 392 47.94 -1.33 11.48
N ALA A 393 48.37 -1.74 12.67
CA ALA A 393 47.44 -2.24 13.67
C ALA A 393 47.85 -1.79 15.07
N THR A 394 46.99 -0.99 15.71
CA THR A 394 47.01 -0.72 17.15
C THR A 394 45.83 -1.43 17.80
N VAL A 395 46.00 -2.00 18.99
CA VAL A 395 44.88 -2.58 19.74
C VAL A 395 43.93 -1.46 20.15
N ALA A 396 42.70 -1.51 19.67
CA ALA A 396 41.67 -0.52 19.95
C ALA A 396 40.76 -0.97 21.11
N ALA A 397 40.44 -2.28 21.17
CA ALA A 397 39.60 -2.86 22.21
C ALA A 397 39.85 -4.38 22.36
N SER A 398 39.44 -4.95 23.49
CA SER A 398 39.48 -6.40 23.75
C SER A 398 38.22 -6.80 24.51
N THR A 399 37.65 -7.96 24.20
CA THR A 399 36.43 -8.44 24.87
C THR A 399 36.42 -9.96 25.03
N THR A 400 35.69 -10.43 26.03
CA THR A 400 35.46 -11.86 26.33
C THR A 400 33.99 -12.14 26.11
N VAL A 401 33.62 -12.79 25.01
CA VAL A 401 32.20 -13.06 24.74
C VAL A 401 31.99 -14.30 23.89
N ALA A 402 30.91 -15.03 24.19
CA ALA A 402 30.38 -16.10 23.37
C ALA A 402 29.54 -15.52 22.21
N ASN A 403 29.95 -15.80 20.97
CA ASN A 403 29.27 -15.63 19.68
C ASN A 403 28.83 -14.21 19.25
N THR A 404 28.65 -13.26 20.17
CA THR A 404 28.46 -11.83 19.87
C THR A 404 29.62 -11.04 20.41
N VAL A 405 30.43 -10.49 19.51
CA VAL A 405 31.66 -9.77 19.85
C VAL A 405 31.35 -8.28 19.92
N ASP A 406 30.83 -7.86 21.07
CA ASP A 406 30.61 -6.45 21.36
C ASP A 406 31.85 -5.84 22.00
N PHE A 407 32.49 -4.90 21.31
CA PHE A 407 33.62 -4.15 21.84
C PHE A 407 33.18 -2.93 22.69
N ALA A 408 31.85 -2.78 22.91
CA ALA A 408 31.02 -2.05 23.90
C ALA A 408 31.36 -0.58 24.23
N SER A 409 32.62 -0.21 24.28
CA SER A 409 33.10 1.17 24.21
C SER A 409 34.59 1.13 23.97
N ILE A 410 35.01 1.73 22.86
CA ILE A 410 36.42 1.96 22.54
C ILE A 410 36.90 3.08 23.48
N THR A 411 37.34 2.72 24.69
CA THR A 411 37.60 3.69 25.77
C THR A 411 39.02 4.27 25.79
N THR A 412 39.98 3.67 25.09
CA THR A 412 41.41 4.02 25.25
C THR A 412 42.06 4.67 24.04
N ASN A 413 41.44 4.64 22.86
CA ASN A 413 41.94 5.29 21.65
C ASN A 413 40.74 5.67 20.78
N SER A 414 40.33 6.95 20.76
CA SER A 414 39.24 7.38 19.89
C SER A 414 39.52 6.94 18.45
N LEU A 415 38.67 6.07 17.89
CA LEU A 415 38.78 5.63 16.50
C LEU A 415 38.25 6.72 15.58
N THR A 416 39.01 7.82 15.50
CA THR A 416 38.67 8.97 14.69
C THR A 416 39.00 8.71 13.22
N ILE A 417 38.03 8.91 12.33
CA ILE A 417 38.19 8.77 10.89
C ILE A 417 37.94 10.12 10.24
N ASN A 418 38.96 10.71 9.62
CA ASN A 418 38.82 12.02 8.98
C ASN A 418 37.87 11.95 7.77
N GLY A 419 37.32 13.10 7.37
CA GLY A 419 36.52 13.19 6.16
C GLY A 419 37.28 12.69 4.93
N GLY A 420 36.62 11.88 4.08
CA GLY A 420 37.21 11.23 2.92
C GLY A 420 38.21 10.11 3.23
N SER A 421 38.43 9.77 4.50
CA SER A 421 39.40 8.79 4.96
C SER A 421 38.75 7.45 5.34
N TRP A 422 39.56 6.51 5.81
CA TRP A 422 39.10 5.20 6.25
C TRP A 422 39.99 4.61 7.35
N ARG A 423 39.48 3.58 8.02
CA ARG A 423 40.28 2.68 8.86
C ARG A 423 39.92 1.23 8.59
N PHE A 424 40.91 0.35 8.76
CA PHE A 424 40.69 -1.08 8.81
C PHE A 424 40.50 -1.53 10.27
N LEU A 425 39.42 -2.28 10.51
CA LEU A 425 39.10 -2.94 11.77
C LEU A 425 39.43 -4.43 11.64
N THR A 426 40.47 -4.88 12.34
CA THR A 426 40.95 -6.27 12.27
C THR A 426 40.58 -7.02 13.54
N VAL A 427 39.82 -8.10 13.40
CA VAL A 427 39.47 -9.01 14.49
C VAL A 427 40.50 -10.13 14.55
N LYS A 428 41.09 -10.34 15.72
CA LYS A 428 42.03 -11.45 15.98
C LYS A 428 41.54 -12.29 17.16
N THR A 429 41.84 -13.58 17.13
CA THR A 429 41.67 -14.44 18.31
C THR A 429 42.53 -13.90 19.46
N ASN A 430 42.02 -13.98 20.68
CA ASN A 430 42.73 -13.61 21.90
C ASN A 430 42.99 -14.82 22.81
N ALA A 431 42.48 -15.99 22.44
CA ALA A 431 42.80 -17.27 23.03
C ALA A 431 43.25 -18.26 21.95
N THR A 432 43.88 -19.36 22.37
CA THR A 432 44.20 -20.49 21.51
C THR A 432 42.89 -21.13 21.01
N ALA A 433 42.76 -21.31 19.71
CA ALA A 433 41.63 -22.00 19.09
C ALA A 433 41.77 -23.51 19.20
N VAL A 434 40.64 -24.20 19.26
CA VAL A 434 40.59 -25.66 19.13
C VAL A 434 40.66 -26.02 17.65
N ASN A 435 41.25 -27.17 17.34
CA ASN A 435 41.28 -27.67 15.98
C ASN A 435 39.86 -27.81 15.43
N TYR A 436 39.62 -27.28 14.23
CA TYR A 436 38.33 -27.17 13.57
C TYR A 436 37.35 -26.15 14.16
N ASP A 437 37.75 -25.28 15.10
CA ASP A 437 36.97 -24.08 15.37
C ASP A 437 36.79 -23.29 14.05
N THR A 438 35.60 -22.76 13.83
CA THR A 438 35.29 -21.93 12.67
C THR A 438 34.86 -20.54 13.11
N PHE A 439 35.22 -19.53 12.31
CA PHE A 439 34.94 -18.12 12.56
C PHE A 439 34.35 -17.50 11.31
N GLN A 440 33.24 -16.77 11.44
CA GLN A 440 32.64 -16.02 10.36
C GLN A 440 32.08 -14.71 10.89
N MET A 441 32.90 -13.66 10.85
CA MET A 441 32.51 -12.37 11.41
C MET A 441 31.58 -11.59 10.47
N SER A 442 30.64 -10.87 11.04
CA SER A 442 29.76 -9.96 10.31
C SER A 442 29.40 -8.73 11.12
N ALA A 443 29.21 -7.60 10.44
CA ALA A 443 28.34 -6.54 10.94
C ALA A 443 26.96 -6.83 10.36
N SER A 444 26.14 -7.56 11.11
CA SER A 444 24.94 -8.22 10.56
C SER A 444 23.72 -7.32 10.54
N THR A 445 23.71 -6.26 11.35
CA THR A 445 22.59 -5.33 11.49
C THR A 445 23.03 -3.87 11.42
N LEU A 446 22.19 -3.02 10.83
CA LEU A 446 22.40 -1.58 10.89
C LEU A 446 22.36 -1.13 12.36
N GLY A 447 23.49 -0.60 12.85
CA GLY A 447 23.67 -0.18 14.25
C GLY A 447 24.68 -1.01 15.04
N ASP A 448 25.19 -2.10 14.47
CA ASP A 448 26.35 -2.81 15.03
C ASP A 448 27.59 -1.89 15.06
N LEU A 449 27.74 -1.01 14.08
CA LEU A 449 28.69 0.09 14.12
C LEU A 449 27.96 1.43 14.26
N LYS A 450 28.41 2.25 15.20
CA LYS A 450 27.91 3.62 15.41
C LYS A 450 29.05 4.61 15.54
N PHE A 451 28.75 5.87 15.24
CA PHE A 451 29.70 6.96 15.36
C PHE A 451 29.10 8.20 16.03
N THR A 452 29.98 9.12 16.39
CA THR A 452 29.67 10.49 16.79
C THR A 452 30.37 11.47 15.85
N ALA A 453 29.76 12.62 15.63
CA ALA A 453 30.36 13.76 14.95
C ALA A 453 30.17 15.01 15.82
N ALA A 454 31.21 15.82 15.95
CA ALA A 454 31.10 17.09 16.67
C ALA A 454 30.33 18.10 15.82
N ASP A 455 29.41 18.84 16.43
CA ASP A 455 28.59 19.81 15.71
C ASP A 455 29.45 20.97 15.16
N SER A 456 30.56 21.29 15.84
CA SER A 456 31.58 22.24 15.36
C SER A 456 32.24 21.80 14.04
N ASP A 457 32.45 20.50 13.87
CA ASP A 457 33.07 19.94 12.67
C ASP A 457 32.06 19.80 11.52
N LEU A 458 30.79 19.62 11.86
CA LEU A 458 29.67 19.62 10.91
C LEU A 458 29.33 21.04 10.42
N GLY A 459 29.60 22.06 11.24
CA GLY A 459 29.26 23.46 10.97
C GLY A 459 27.80 23.82 11.25
N TYR A 460 27.05 22.94 11.91
CA TYR A 460 25.66 23.16 12.31
C TYR A 460 25.31 22.31 13.54
N ASP A 461 24.26 22.71 14.25
CA ASP A 461 23.68 21.95 15.36
C ASP A 461 22.92 20.72 14.82
N GLY A 462 23.54 19.54 14.91
CA GLY A 462 22.97 18.30 14.37
C GLY A 462 22.03 17.58 15.34
N ASN A 463 22.12 17.85 16.64
CA ASN A 463 21.27 17.21 17.64
C ASN A 463 20.04 18.09 18.03
N SER A 464 20.01 19.32 17.50
CA SER A 464 18.98 20.34 17.67
C SER A 464 18.75 20.76 19.12
N ASP A 465 19.82 20.81 19.93
CA ASP A 465 19.78 21.22 21.34
C ASP A 465 20.10 22.71 21.57
N GLY A 466 20.46 23.44 20.51
CA GLY A 466 20.81 24.85 20.52
C GLY A 466 22.30 25.14 20.71
N SER A 467 23.18 24.12 20.70
CA SER A 467 24.62 24.28 21.01
C SER A 467 25.57 23.89 19.86
N SER A 468 25.50 24.64 18.76
CA SER A 468 26.30 24.38 17.53
C SER A 468 27.83 24.39 17.67
N SER A 469 28.40 24.84 18.79
CA SER A 469 29.86 24.99 18.99
C SER A 469 30.47 24.01 20.01
N THR A 470 29.66 23.33 20.80
CA THR A 470 30.12 22.41 21.86
C THR A 470 29.37 21.08 21.88
N GLY A 471 28.31 20.95 21.07
CA GLY A 471 27.50 19.75 20.94
C GLY A 471 28.18 18.64 20.13
N SER A 472 27.60 17.44 20.26
CA SER A 472 27.90 16.34 19.36
C SER A 472 26.66 15.55 19.04
N SER A 473 26.60 15.10 17.80
CA SER A 473 25.57 14.22 17.30
C SER A 473 26.03 12.77 17.48
N THR A 474 25.46 12.08 18.46
CA THR A 474 25.91 10.74 18.90
C THR A 474 24.99 9.62 18.43
N GLY A 475 25.50 8.39 18.45
CA GLY A 475 24.70 7.19 18.13
C GLY A 475 24.31 7.07 16.66
N LEU A 476 25.01 7.79 15.77
CA LEU A 476 24.78 7.80 14.34
C LEU A 476 25.19 6.47 13.70
N TYR A 477 24.52 6.08 12.64
CA TYR A 477 24.62 4.73 12.09
C TYR A 477 25.64 4.64 10.95
N VAL A 478 26.50 3.62 10.99
CA VAL A 478 27.36 3.26 9.86
C VAL A 478 26.57 2.32 8.94
N ASP A 479 26.51 2.65 7.65
CA ASP A 479 25.85 1.85 6.62
C ASP A 479 26.68 0.62 6.22
N GLY A 480 26.01 -0.39 5.67
CA GLY A 480 26.60 -1.66 5.24
C GLY A 480 26.39 -2.77 6.25
N GLN A 481 26.15 -3.98 5.74
CA GLN A 481 25.99 -5.21 6.52
C GLN A 481 26.93 -6.31 6.01
N PRO A 482 28.26 -6.09 6.01
CA PRO A 482 29.21 -7.05 5.45
C PRO A 482 29.33 -8.30 6.32
N THR A 483 29.48 -9.43 5.65
CA THR A 483 29.93 -10.70 6.21
C THR A 483 31.22 -11.09 5.52
N VAL A 484 32.21 -11.55 6.29
CA VAL A 484 33.45 -12.10 5.72
C VAL A 484 33.28 -13.60 5.44
N GLU A 485 34.18 -14.17 4.63
CA GLU A 485 34.18 -15.62 4.41
C GLU A 485 34.63 -16.40 5.66
N MET A 486 34.34 -17.71 5.67
CA MET A 486 34.63 -18.56 6.83
C MET A 486 36.14 -18.82 6.99
N ILE A 487 36.63 -18.76 8.23
CA ILE A 487 37.96 -19.21 8.63
C ILE A 487 37.86 -20.47 9.48
N THR A 488 38.72 -21.45 9.23
CA THR A 488 38.85 -22.66 10.06
C THR A 488 40.22 -22.72 10.74
N ALA A 489 40.23 -22.90 12.06
CA ALA A 489 41.45 -23.15 12.83
C ALA A 489 41.98 -24.57 12.56
N ARG A 490 43.26 -24.70 12.17
CA ARG A 490 43.93 -25.99 11.96
C ARG A 490 45.34 -26.00 12.53
N SER A 491 45.76 -27.15 13.07
CA SER A 491 47.12 -27.42 13.57
C SER A 491 48.14 -27.57 12.45
#